data_AF-D9SB81-F1
#
_entry.id   AF-D9SB81-F1
#
_cell.length_a   1.000
_cell.length_b   1.000
_cell.length_c   1.000
_cell.angle_alpha   90.00
_cell.angle_beta   90.00
_cell.angle_gamma   90.00
#
_symmetry.space_group_name_H-M   'P 1'
#
loop_
_entity.id
_entity.type
_entity.pdbx_description
1 polymer ?
#
loop_
_entity_poly.entity_id
_entity_poly.type
_entity_poly.pdbx_seq_one_letter_code
_entity_poly.pdbx_strand_id
1 'polypeptide(L)'
;MYLQLPFMDGFLRDSFFYPNNVYIKKIMKILRCSYAKGKSMSEKVIARDREHLKQLIKETIEKEGPNCDLNFIDVSQVKDMSNLFRGTDFNGDISQWDVSKVTDMSYMFDVTSFNGDISKWNVSNVTNMMCMFSCSLFNGDISKWNVSNVTDMTMMFSMSQFDGDISQWNVSNVICMMGMFQQSVFNGDISQWDVSHVKGLMGMFISAPFYGDISNWNVSSETNMENMFYNCPLCKNPPKWYKDKGY
;
A
#
# COMPACT_ATOMS: atom_id res chain seq x y z
N MET A 1 22.19 21.18 35.63
CA MET A 1 21.15 21.92 34.87
C MET A 1 20.43 20.89 34.01
N TYR A 2 19.38 20.28 34.56
CA TYR A 2 18.59 19.28 33.83
C TYR A 2 17.66 20.03 32.88
N LEU A 3 17.89 19.90 31.57
CA LEU A 3 16.91 20.28 30.56
C LEU A 3 15.75 19.29 30.65
N GLN A 4 14.68 19.73 31.29
CA GLN A 4 13.43 19.01 31.40
C GLN A 4 12.71 19.13 30.05
N LEU A 5 12.82 18.09 29.21
CA LEU A 5 12.09 18.04 27.94
C LEU A 5 10.65 17.58 28.20
N PRO A 6 9.63 18.28 27.67
CA PRO A 6 8.20 18.03 27.94
C PRO A 6 7.69 16.65 27.47
N PHE A 7 8.50 15.90 26.70
CA PHE A 7 8.15 14.56 26.20
C PHE A 7 8.12 13.49 27.31
N MET A 8 8.82 13.70 28.43
CA MET A 8 8.96 12.69 29.50
C MET A 8 7.82 12.72 30.54
N ASP A 9 7.13 13.84 30.72
CA ASP A 9 6.07 13.97 31.73
C ASP A 9 4.77 13.28 31.32
N GLY A 10 4.47 13.19 30.02
CA GLY A 10 3.37 12.34 29.52
C GLY A 10 3.69 10.85 29.66
N PHE A 11 4.93 10.45 29.33
CA PHE A 11 5.39 9.06 29.25
C PHE A 11 5.54 8.34 30.60
N LEU A 12 5.85 9.07 31.69
CA LEU A 12 5.90 8.48 33.04
C LEU A 12 4.51 8.18 33.61
N ARG A 13 3.50 8.96 33.19
CA ARG A 13 2.11 8.82 33.64
C ARG A 13 1.49 7.49 33.19
N ASP A 14 1.86 6.98 32.01
CA ASP A 14 1.29 5.76 31.43
C ASP A 14 1.77 4.46 32.07
N SER A 15 2.90 4.48 32.80
CA SER A 15 3.39 3.32 33.55
C SER A 15 2.45 2.91 34.70
N PHE A 16 1.54 3.80 35.11
CA PHE A 16 0.53 3.53 36.12
C PHE A 16 -0.75 2.85 35.56
N PHE A 17 -1.05 2.99 34.27
CA PHE A 17 -2.34 2.55 33.71
C PHE A 17 -2.36 1.10 33.19
N TYR A 18 -1.21 0.53 32.79
CA TYR A 18 -1.14 -0.86 32.29
C TYR A 18 0.03 -1.67 32.90
N PRO A 19 0.03 -1.90 34.23
CA PRO A 19 1.17 -2.47 34.95
C PRO A 19 1.49 -3.93 34.63
N ASN A 20 0.67 -4.64 33.84
CA ASN A 20 0.82 -6.08 33.57
C ASN A 20 1.06 -6.45 32.09
N ASN A 21 1.11 -5.48 31.17
CA ASN A 21 1.42 -5.80 29.78
C ASN A 21 2.93 -6.07 29.62
N VAL A 22 3.26 -7.34 29.38
CA VAL A 22 4.64 -7.84 29.26
C VAL A 22 5.39 -7.17 28.09
N TYR A 23 4.69 -6.82 27.02
CA TYR A 23 5.25 -6.13 25.85
C TYR A 23 5.53 -4.67 26.14
N ILE A 24 4.63 -3.96 26.82
CA ILE A 24 4.87 -2.59 27.33
C ILE A 24 6.09 -2.59 28.26
N LYS A 25 6.22 -3.56 29.17
CA LYS A 25 7.42 -3.68 30.01
C LYS A 25 8.69 -3.92 29.20
N LYS A 26 8.61 -4.69 28.10
CA LYS A 26 9.75 -4.99 27.23
C LYS A 26 10.15 -3.78 26.38
N ILE A 27 9.19 -3.07 25.80
CA ILE A 27 9.38 -1.81 25.06
C ILE A 27 9.92 -0.72 26.02
N MET A 28 9.32 -0.56 27.19
CA MET A 28 9.80 0.37 28.23
C MET A 28 11.20 0.01 28.72
N LYS A 29 11.57 -1.27 28.81
CA LYS A 29 12.93 -1.69 29.16
C LYS A 29 13.93 -1.33 28.06
N ILE A 30 13.57 -1.50 26.79
CA ILE A 30 14.40 -1.11 25.64
C ILE A 30 14.58 0.42 25.59
N LEU A 31 13.49 1.18 25.77
CA LEU A 31 13.51 2.65 25.83
C LEU A 31 14.29 3.19 27.04
N ARG A 32 14.18 2.56 28.22
CA ARG A 32 14.96 2.95 29.42
C ARG A 32 16.45 2.60 29.28
N CYS A 33 16.80 1.46 28.70
CA CYS A 33 18.20 1.05 28.52
C CYS A 33 18.95 1.91 27.51
N SER A 34 18.28 2.43 26.48
CA SER A 34 18.86 3.33 25.48
C SER A 34 19.12 4.73 26.08
N TYR A 35 18.17 5.26 26.86
CA TYR A 35 18.31 6.58 27.51
C TYR A 35 19.40 6.62 28.60
N ALA A 36 19.55 5.56 29.39
CA ALA A 36 20.52 5.49 30.49
C ALA A 36 21.99 5.40 30.01
N LYS A 37 22.25 5.18 28.72
CA LYS A 37 23.60 4.97 28.16
C LYS A 37 24.13 6.13 27.31
N GLY A 38 23.42 7.27 27.24
CA GLY A 38 23.84 8.41 26.41
C GLY A 38 24.00 8.05 24.91
N LYS A 39 23.32 7.00 24.46
CA LYS A 39 23.42 6.42 23.11
C LYS A 39 22.39 7.11 22.21
N SER A 40 22.81 7.55 21.04
CA SER A 40 21.90 8.08 20.00
C SER A 40 20.79 7.06 19.68
N MET A 41 19.57 7.55 19.40
CA MET A 41 18.41 6.73 18.98
C MET A 41 18.79 5.84 17.78
N SER A 42 19.17 4.59 18.01
CA SER A 42 19.68 3.71 16.95
C SER A 42 19.30 2.24 17.09
N GLU A 43 18.58 1.84 18.14
CA GLU A 43 18.12 0.45 18.27
C GLU A 43 16.67 0.35 17.76
N LYS A 44 16.53 -0.01 16.47
CA LYS A 44 15.23 -0.34 15.87
C LYS A 44 14.65 -1.62 16.52
N VAL A 45 13.33 -1.68 16.66
CA VAL A 45 12.60 -2.87 17.12
C VAL A 45 12.32 -3.78 15.93
N ILE A 46 12.93 -4.98 15.91
CA ILE A 46 12.77 -5.92 14.79
C ILE A 46 11.38 -6.59 14.84
N ALA A 47 10.59 -6.40 13.78
CA ALA A 47 9.40 -7.18 13.52
C ALA A 47 9.79 -8.61 13.12
N ARG A 48 9.28 -9.60 13.85
CA ARG A 48 9.68 -11.01 13.69
C ARG A 48 8.86 -11.71 12.61
N ASP A 49 7.63 -11.26 12.46
CA ASP A 49 6.61 -11.75 11.55
C ASP A 49 5.53 -10.67 11.42
N ARG A 50 4.54 -10.92 10.56
CA ARG A 50 3.42 -10.01 10.31
C ARG A 50 2.60 -9.71 11.56
N GLU A 51 2.37 -10.70 12.42
CA GLU A 51 1.52 -10.53 13.60
C GLU A 51 2.22 -9.71 14.67
N HIS A 52 3.53 -9.91 14.84
CA HIS A 52 4.36 -9.05 15.68
C HIS A 52 4.36 -7.60 15.17
N LEU A 53 4.47 -7.40 13.85
CA LEU A 53 4.38 -6.07 13.24
C LEU A 53 3.02 -5.42 13.50
N LYS A 54 1.91 -6.13 13.25
CA LYS A 54 0.54 -5.65 13.54
C LYS A 54 0.38 -5.23 14.99
N GLN A 55 0.91 -6.02 15.93
CA GLN A 55 0.84 -5.70 17.35
C GLN A 55 1.62 -4.42 17.68
N LEU A 56 2.85 -4.28 17.18
CA LEU A 56 3.66 -3.07 17.40
C LEU A 56 2.98 -1.82 16.83
N ILE A 57 2.42 -1.92 15.62
CA ILE A 57 1.67 -0.83 14.98
C ILE A 57 0.47 -0.45 15.84
N LYS A 58 -0.36 -1.43 16.21
CA LYS A 58 -1.57 -1.21 17.01
C LYS A 58 -1.25 -0.54 18.35
N GLU A 59 -0.28 -1.07 19.09
CA GLU A 59 0.13 -0.51 20.39
C GLU A 59 0.66 0.92 20.25
N THR A 60 1.36 1.22 19.16
CA THR A 60 1.90 2.57 18.92
C THR A 60 0.79 3.55 18.56
N ILE A 61 -0.14 3.16 17.67
CA ILE A 61 -1.30 3.99 17.31
C ILE A 61 -2.19 4.25 18.53
N GLU A 62 -2.44 3.24 19.36
CA GLU A 62 -3.24 3.39 20.60
C GLU A 62 -2.62 4.40 21.57
N LYS A 63 -1.29 4.50 21.57
CA LYS A 63 -0.55 5.35 22.50
C LYS A 63 -0.28 6.76 21.98
N GLU A 64 0.15 6.86 20.73
CA GLU A 64 0.69 8.08 20.12
C GLU A 64 -0.26 8.68 19.08
N GLY A 65 -1.36 7.98 18.78
CA GLY A 65 -2.36 8.38 17.82
C GLY A 65 -2.06 7.93 16.38
N PRO A 66 -2.98 8.19 15.44
CA PRO A 66 -2.89 7.71 14.06
C PRO A 66 -1.74 8.32 13.24
N ASN A 67 -1.18 9.45 13.67
CA ASN A 67 -0.10 10.15 12.97
C ASN A 67 1.30 9.80 13.53
N CYS A 68 1.43 8.74 14.32
CA CYS A 68 2.69 8.35 14.96
C CYS A 68 3.77 7.93 13.96
N ASP A 69 5.04 8.17 14.30
CA ASP A 69 6.19 7.71 13.52
C ASP A 69 6.47 6.23 13.82
N LEU A 70 6.44 5.39 12.79
CA LEU A 70 6.68 3.95 12.90
C LEU A 70 8.05 3.53 12.35
N ASN A 71 8.93 4.47 11.99
CA ASN A 71 10.25 4.19 11.43
C ASN A 71 11.24 3.57 12.45
N PHE A 72 10.89 3.56 13.73
CA PHE A 72 11.63 2.81 14.75
C PHE A 72 11.46 1.29 14.63
N ILE A 73 10.47 0.82 13.85
CA ILE A 73 10.25 -0.61 13.60
C ILE A 73 11.11 -1.04 12.41
N ASP A 74 11.95 -2.06 12.61
CA ASP A 74 12.67 -2.72 11.52
C ASP A 74 11.79 -3.83 10.93
N VAL A 75 11.33 -3.60 9.70
CA VAL A 75 10.46 -4.51 8.94
C VAL A 75 11.23 -5.38 7.92
N SER A 76 12.57 -5.31 7.89
CA SER A 76 13.42 -5.95 6.86
C SER A 76 13.37 -7.48 6.81
N GLN A 77 12.68 -8.13 7.75
CA GLN A 77 12.46 -9.57 7.78
C GLN A 77 11.02 -9.99 7.47
N VAL A 78 10.10 -9.02 7.35
CA VAL A 78 8.69 -9.27 7.07
C VAL A 78 8.49 -9.49 5.58
N LYS A 79 7.88 -10.61 5.20
CA LYS A 79 7.56 -10.94 3.81
C LYS A 79 6.10 -10.65 3.44
N ASP A 80 5.22 -10.66 4.43
CA ASP A 80 3.78 -10.47 4.26
C ASP A 80 3.35 -9.24 5.06
N MET A 81 2.90 -8.22 4.33
CA MET A 81 2.37 -6.95 4.84
C MET A 81 0.86 -6.82 4.55
N SER A 82 0.19 -7.92 4.25
CA SER A 82 -1.23 -7.89 3.93
C SER A 82 -2.07 -7.42 5.11
N ASN A 83 -3.03 -6.54 4.81
CA ASN A 83 -3.98 -5.96 5.76
C ASN A 83 -3.34 -5.23 6.96
N LEU A 84 -2.11 -4.67 6.86
CA LEU A 84 -1.47 -4.00 8.01
C LEU A 84 -2.24 -2.75 8.48
N PHE A 85 -2.71 -1.91 7.55
CA PHE A 85 -3.41 -0.65 7.86
C PHE A 85 -4.85 -0.63 7.37
N ARG A 86 -5.39 -1.77 6.91
CA ARG A 86 -6.74 -1.88 6.37
C ARG A 86 -7.80 -1.31 7.32
N GLY A 87 -8.59 -0.35 6.84
CA GLY A 87 -9.67 0.25 7.62
C GLY A 87 -9.21 1.05 8.85
N THR A 88 -7.92 1.38 8.94
CA THR A 88 -7.37 2.20 10.03
C THR A 88 -7.27 3.66 9.60
N ASP A 89 -7.31 4.57 10.58
CA ASP A 89 -7.08 6.00 10.36
C ASP A 89 -5.58 6.37 10.31
N PHE A 90 -4.67 5.38 10.20
CA PHE A 90 -3.23 5.62 10.23
C PHE A 90 -2.79 6.55 9.09
N ASN A 91 -2.06 7.60 9.45
CA ASN A 91 -1.48 8.57 8.51
C ASN A 91 -0.10 9.08 9.00
N GLY A 92 0.61 8.23 9.74
CA GLY A 92 1.94 8.50 10.26
C GLY A 92 3.07 8.16 9.28
N ASP A 93 4.32 8.34 9.74
CA ASP A 93 5.51 8.15 8.90
C ASP A 93 6.01 6.69 8.91
N ILE A 94 6.15 6.12 7.71
CA ILE A 94 6.71 4.80 7.40
C ILE A 94 7.72 4.86 6.23
N SER A 95 8.19 6.05 5.89
CA SER A 95 9.03 6.31 4.72
C SER A 95 10.40 5.61 4.77
N GLN A 96 10.87 5.21 5.95
CA GLN A 96 12.16 4.54 6.19
C GLN A 96 12.05 3.02 6.34
N TRP A 97 10.89 2.44 6.05
CA TRP A 97 10.70 1.00 6.05
C TRP A 97 11.47 0.35 4.88
N ASP A 98 12.31 -0.63 5.20
CA ASP A 98 12.93 -1.51 4.21
C ASP A 98 11.97 -2.64 3.85
N VAL A 99 11.17 -2.43 2.79
CA VAL A 99 10.20 -3.40 2.27
C VAL A 99 10.79 -4.32 1.19
N SER A 100 12.12 -4.32 0.99
CA SER A 100 12.76 -5.03 -0.12
C SER A 100 12.57 -6.56 -0.11
N LYS A 101 12.14 -7.15 1.00
CA LYS A 101 11.83 -8.60 1.09
C LYS A 101 10.34 -8.92 1.08
N VAL A 102 9.48 -7.91 1.01
CA VAL A 102 8.03 -8.09 1.03
C VAL A 102 7.58 -8.68 -0.31
N THR A 103 6.74 -9.72 -0.24
CA THR A 103 6.15 -10.39 -1.40
C THR A 103 4.63 -10.17 -1.48
N ASP A 104 3.96 -9.90 -0.36
CA ASP A 104 2.51 -9.65 -0.31
C ASP A 104 2.19 -8.32 0.38
N MET A 105 1.52 -7.42 -0.33
CA MET A 105 1.01 -6.13 0.17
C MET A 105 -0.52 -6.00 0.01
N SER A 106 -1.21 -7.13 -0.18
CA SER A 106 -2.65 -7.12 -0.43
C SER A 106 -3.44 -6.46 0.71
N TYR A 107 -4.37 -5.59 0.35
CA TYR A 107 -5.19 -4.78 1.25
C TYR A 107 -4.40 -3.92 2.25
N MET A 108 -3.10 -3.67 2.06
CA MET A 108 -2.28 -3.00 3.07
C MET A 108 -2.85 -1.62 3.47
N PHE A 109 -3.33 -0.83 2.50
CA PHE A 109 -3.93 0.49 2.68
C PHE A 109 -5.39 0.58 2.17
N ASP A 110 -6.11 -0.55 2.16
CA ASP A 110 -7.53 -0.59 1.77
C ASP A 110 -8.40 0.18 2.78
N VAL A 111 -9.27 1.07 2.29
CA VAL A 111 -10.15 1.94 3.08
C VAL A 111 -9.36 2.74 4.13
N THR A 112 -8.37 3.53 3.69
CA THR A 112 -7.50 4.31 4.58
C THR A 112 -7.43 5.78 4.20
N SER A 113 -7.13 6.62 5.19
CA SER A 113 -6.77 8.04 4.99
C SER A 113 -5.27 8.27 4.76
N PHE A 114 -4.47 7.19 4.72
CA PHE A 114 -3.03 7.26 4.55
C PHE A 114 -2.65 7.96 3.24
N ASN A 115 -1.81 8.99 3.34
CA ASN A 115 -1.24 9.70 2.19
C ASN A 115 0.24 10.06 2.42
N GLY A 116 0.96 9.23 3.17
CA GLY A 116 2.38 9.42 3.47
C GLY A 116 3.30 9.08 2.29
N ASP A 117 4.56 9.55 2.37
CA ASP A 117 5.56 9.28 1.34
C ASP A 117 6.08 7.82 1.41
N ILE A 118 5.81 7.06 0.34
CA ILE A 118 6.30 5.71 0.09
C ILE A 118 7.04 5.60 -1.25
N SER A 119 7.43 6.73 -1.84
CA SER A 119 8.08 6.81 -3.16
C SER A 119 9.42 6.08 -3.23
N LYS A 120 10.09 5.92 -2.07
CA LYS A 120 11.41 5.27 -1.95
C LYS A 120 11.34 3.77 -1.65
N TRP A 121 10.15 3.21 -1.50
CA TRP A 121 9.99 1.79 -1.22
C TRP A 121 10.48 0.93 -2.38
N ASN A 122 11.32 -0.05 -2.08
CA ASN A 122 11.71 -1.06 -3.05
C ASN A 122 10.69 -2.19 -3.07
N VAL A 123 9.72 -2.11 -3.99
CA VAL A 123 8.66 -3.11 -4.17
C VAL A 123 9.00 -4.21 -5.19
N SER A 124 10.26 -4.33 -5.61
CA SER A 124 10.65 -5.23 -6.71
C SER A 124 10.41 -6.72 -6.45
N ASN A 125 10.19 -7.13 -5.20
CA ASN A 125 9.90 -8.52 -4.83
C ASN A 125 8.40 -8.77 -4.56
N VAL A 126 7.57 -7.73 -4.63
CA VAL A 126 6.13 -7.86 -4.40
C VAL A 126 5.48 -8.57 -5.58
N THR A 127 4.70 -9.60 -5.28
CA THR A 127 3.94 -10.38 -6.26
C THR A 127 2.42 -10.12 -6.16
N ASN A 128 1.93 -9.67 -5.00
CA ASN A 128 0.52 -9.45 -4.74
C ASN A 128 0.26 -8.02 -4.21
N MET A 129 -0.51 -7.22 -4.96
CA MET A 129 -0.95 -5.87 -4.61
C MET A 129 -2.49 -5.74 -4.64
N MET A 130 -3.22 -6.85 -4.56
CA MET A 130 -4.69 -6.85 -4.57
C MET A 130 -5.24 -5.86 -3.54
N CYS A 131 -6.13 -4.96 -3.98
CA CYS A 131 -6.82 -3.96 -3.17
C CYS A 131 -5.90 -3.03 -2.35
N MET A 132 -4.60 -2.91 -2.68
CA MET A 132 -3.65 -2.20 -1.81
C MET A 132 -4.09 -0.76 -1.49
N PHE A 133 -4.67 -0.03 -2.44
CA PHE A 133 -5.16 1.35 -2.30
C PHE A 133 -6.64 1.50 -2.65
N SER A 134 -7.42 0.42 -2.52
CA SER A 134 -8.87 0.46 -2.73
C SER A 134 -9.52 1.40 -1.70
N CYS A 135 -10.46 2.25 -2.13
CA CYS A 135 -11.14 3.25 -1.31
C CYS A 135 -10.16 4.13 -0.48
N SER A 136 -8.93 4.31 -0.95
CA SER A 136 -7.89 5.07 -0.25
C SER A 136 -7.83 6.52 -0.71
N LEU A 137 -7.45 7.42 0.20
CA LEU A 137 -7.09 8.80 -0.11
C LEU A 137 -5.66 8.95 -0.65
N PHE A 138 -4.89 7.87 -0.74
CA PHE A 138 -3.52 7.89 -1.23
C PHE A 138 -3.45 8.45 -2.66
N ASN A 139 -2.60 9.46 -2.84
CA ASN A 139 -2.24 10.03 -4.13
C ASN A 139 -0.75 10.42 -4.20
N GLY A 140 0.10 9.67 -3.50
CA GLY A 140 1.54 9.88 -3.49
C GLY A 140 2.24 9.37 -4.76
N ASP A 141 3.47 9.85 -5.00
CA ASP A 141 4.27 9.41 -6.14
C ASP A 141 4.75 7.96 -5.98
N ILE A 142 4.31 7.10 -6.89
CA ILE A 142 4.73 5.69 -7.04
C ILE A 142 5.23 5.39 -8.46
N SER A 143 5.54 6.42 -9.25
CA SER A 143 5.96 6.30 -10.65
C SER A 143 7.25 5.48 -10.81
N LYS A 144 8.11 5.48 -9.78
CA LYS A 144 9.41 4.78 -9.78
C LYS A 144 9.36 3.36 -9.22
N TRP A 145 8.20 2.89 -8.81
CA TRP A 145 8.06 1.52 -8.30
C TRP A 145 8.34 0.50 -9.40
N ASN A 146 9.22 -0.46 -9.10
CA ASN A 146 9.42 -1.61 -9.96
C ASN A 146 8.36 -2.68 -9.65
N VAL A 147 7.28 -2.70 -10.44
CA VAL A 147 6.18 -3.66 -10.31
C VAL A 147 6.33 -4.90 -11.21
N SER A 148 7.52 -5.13 -11.80
CA SER A 148 7.71 -6.19 -12.80
C SER A 148 7.48 -7.61 -12.29
N ASN A 149 7.45 -7.83 -10.98
CA ASN A 149 7.16 -9.15 -10.38
C ASN A 149 5.71 -9.28 -9.88
N VAL A 150 4.91 -8.23 -9.98
CA VAL A 150 3.51 -8.25 -9.53
C VAL A 150 2.69 -9.10 -10.50
N THR A 151 1.94 -10.06 -9.96
CA THR A 151 1.03 -10.92 -10.71
C THR A 151 -0.44 -10.58 -10.49
N ASP A 152 -0.78 -9.92 -9.37
CA ASP A 152 -2.16 -9.57 -9.01
C ASP A 152 -2.27 -8.10 -8.60
N MET A 153 -3.05 -7.34 -9.37
CA MET A 153 -3.42 -5.93 -9.13
C MET A 153 -4.94 -5.76 -9.01
N THR A 154 -5.67 -6.83 -8.70
CA THR A 154 -7.13 -6.83 -8.56
C THR A 154 -7.58 -5.69 -7.64
N MET A 155 -8.44 -4.82 -8.15
CA MET A 155 -9.02 -3.67 -7.44
C MET A 155 -8.00 -2.76 -6.74
N MET A 156 -6.73 -2.74 -7.17
CA MET A 156 -5.65 -2.01 -6.47
C MET A 156 -5.98 -0.53 -6.24
N PHE A 157 -6.65 0.14 -7.19
CA PHE A 157 -7.07 1.54 -7.12
C PHE A 157 -8.59 1.71 -7.26
N SER A 158 -9.39 0.68 -6.96
CA SER A 158 -10.85 0.78 -7.00
C SER A 158 -11.34 1.86 -6.04
N MET A 159 -12.19 2.78 -6.51
CA MET A 159 -12.73 3.91 -5.74
C MET A 159 -11.65 4.81 -5.11
N SER A 160 -10.42 4.73 -5.59
CA SER A 160 -9.27 5.51 -5.11
C SER A 160 -9.27 6.92 -5.70
N GLN A 161 -8.67 7.86 -4.96
CA GLN A 161 -8.34 9.21 -5.45
C GLN A 161 -7.05 9.25 -6.28
N PHE A 162 -6.36 8.12 -6.45
CA PHE A 162 -5.10 8.05 -7.17
C PHE A 162 -5.23 8.46 -8.65
N ASP A 163 -4.46 9.47 -9.06
CA ASP A 163 -4.34 9.95 -10.45
C ASP A 163 -2.88 10.11 -10.92
N GLY A 164 -1.93 9.57 -10.15
CA GLY A 164 -0.50 9.67 -10.41
C GLY A 164 -0.04 8.94 -11.68
N ASP A 165 1.14 9.32 -12.18
CA ASP A 165 1.76 8.71 -13.37
C ASP A 165 2.28 7.29 -13.08
N ILE A 166 1.75 6.33 -13.82
CA ILE A 166 2.14 4.91 -13.82
C ILE A 166 2.43 4.40 -15.25
N SER A 167 2.65 5.32 -16.19
CA SER A 167 2.90 5.00 -17.61
C SER A 167 4.15 4.14 -17.83
N GLN A 168 5.14 4.27 -16.94
CA GLN A 168 6.42 3.56 -17.01
C GLN A 168 6.45 2.22 -16.28
N TRP A 169 5.34 1.80 -15.67
CA TRP A 169 5.27 0.52 -14.99
C TRP A 169 5.38 -0.65 -15.97
N ASN A 170 6.28 -1.58 -15.68
CA ASN A 170 6.33 -2.85 -16.37
C ASN A 170 5.29 -3.82 -15.78
N VAL A 171 4.17 -4.00 -16.47
CA VAL A 171 3.06 -4.88 -16.06
C VAL A 171 3.06 -6.22 -16.80
N SER A 172 4.13 -6.59 -17.51
CA SER A 172 4.15 -7.77 -18.40
C SER A 172 3.91 -9.11 -17.70
N ASN A 173 4.11 -9.17 -16.37
CA ASN A 173 3.89 -10.37 -15.55
C ASN A 173 2.53 -10.37 -14.82
N VAL A 174 1.73 -9.30 -14.96
CA VAL A 174 0.42 -9.22 -14.31
C VAL A 174 -0.55 -10.20 -14.97
N ILE A 175 -1.25 -10.97 -14.15
CA ILE A 175 -2.25 -11.95 -14.57
C ILE A 175 -3.66 -11.42 -14.35
N CYS A 176 -3.91 -10.66 -13.28
CA CYS A 176 -5.24 -10.15 -12.94
C CYS A 176 -5.23 -8.65 -12.65
N MET A 177 -6.09 -7.90 -13.35
CA MET A 177 -6.35 -6.46 -13.16
C MET A 177 -7.85 -6.18 -12.97
N MET A 178 -8.60 -7.19 -12.53
CA MET A 178 -10.06 -7.09 -12.34
C MET A 178 -10.40 -5.90 -11.46
N GLY A 179 -11.26 -5.00 -11.96
CA GLY A 179 -11.70 -3.80 -11.25
C GLY A 179 -10.60 -2.84 -10.82
N MET A 180 -9.37 -2.91 -11.38
CA MET A 180 -8.22 -2.13 -10.89
C MET A 180 -8.52 -0.63 -10.74
N PHE A 181 -9.28 -0.04 -11.67
CA PHE A 181 -9.68 1.37 -11.67
C PHE A 181 -11.20 1.55 -11.58
N GLN A 182 -11.95 0.57 -11.09
CA GLN A 182 -13.40 0.68 -10.93
C GLN A 182 -13.74 1.91 -10.06
N GLN A 183 -14.58 2.81 -10.56
CA GLN A 183 -15.00 4.05 -9.88
C GLN A 183 -13.83 4.93 -9.40
N SER A 184 -12.63 4.72 -9.96
CA SER A 184 -11.47 5.58 -9.71
C SER A 184 -11.59 6.87 -10.51
N VAL A 185 -10.86 7.91 -10.09
CA VAL A 185 -10.66 9.14 -10.87
C VAL A 185 -9.59 9.01 -11.96
N PHE A 186 -8.86 7.89 -11.99
CA PHE A 186 -7.70 7.68 -12.85
C PHE A 186 -8.01 7.85 -14.35
N ASN A 187 -7.20 8.66 -15.02
CA ASN A 187 -7.24 8.91 -16.47
C ASN A 187 -5.82 9.04 -17.07
N GLY A 188 -4.82 8.42 -16.45
CA GLY A 188 -3.43 8.46 -16.89
C GLY A 188 -3.16 7.63 -18.15
N ASP A 189 -2.03 7.89 -18.81
CA ASP A 189 -1.60 7.13 -19.98
C ASP A 189 -1.08 5.74 -19.57
N ILE A 190 -1.71 4.71 -20.11
CA ILE A 190 -1.36 3.30 -19.97
C ILE A 190 -1.29 2.59 -21.34
N SER A 191 -1.14 3.37 -22.42
CA SER A 191 -1.13 2.88 -23.81
C SER A 191 0.05 1.94 -24.08
N GLN A 192 1.16 2.10 -23.36
CA GLN A 192 2.41 1.33 -23.52
C GLN A 192 2.48 0.07 -22.65
N TRP A 193 1.46 -0.20 -21.84
CA TRP A 193 1.46 -1.39 -20.99
C TRP A 193 1.38 -2.68 -21.82
N ASP A 194 2.29 -3.61 -21.54
CA ASP A 194 2.19 -4.97 -22.05
C ASP A 194 1.21 -5.79 -21.20
N VAL A 195 -0.03 -5.89 -21.68
CA VAL A 195 -1.10 -6.68 -21.04
C VAL A 195 -1.27 -8.08 -21.65
N SER A 196 -0.29 -8.55 -22.43
CA SER A 196 -0.39 -9.81 -23.17
C SER A 196 -0.58 -11.06 -22.31
N HIS A 197 -0.20 -11.02 -21.04
CA HIS A 197 -0.36 -12.10 -20.07
C HIS A 197 -1.59 -11.97 -19.16
N VAL A 198 -2.31 -10.84 -19.23
CA VAL A 198 -3.49 -10.60 -18.41
C VAL A 198 -4.61 -11.55 -18.84
N LYS A 199 -5.27 -12.15 -17.84
CA LYS A 199 -6.38 -13.10 -18.00
C LYS A 199 -7.71 -12.58 -17.48
N GLY A 200 -7.68 -11.56 -16.62
CA GLY A 200 -8.86 -10.96 -16.03
C GLY A 200 -8.82 -9.43 -16.07
N LEU A 201 -9.61 -8.87 -16.99
CA LEU A 201 -9.88 -7.43 -17.14
C LEU A 201 -11.31 -7.03 -16.74
N MET A 202 -12.08 -7.98 -16.20
CA MET A 202 -13.47 -7.77 -15.79
C MET A 202 -13.60 -6.49 -14.96
N GLY A 203 -14.50 -5.62 -15.42
CA GLY A 203 -14.84 -4.39 -14.74
C GLY A 203 -13.71 -3.38 -14.51
N MET A 204 -12.56 -3.49 -15.18
CA MET A 204 -11.35 -2.68 -14.90
C MET A 204 -11.64 -1.17 -14.83
N PHE A 205 -12.53 -0.65 -15.68
CA PHE A 205 -12.88 0.77 -15.76
C PHE A 205 -14.36 1.04 -15.47
N ILE A 206 -15.07 0.18 -14.73
CA ILE A 206 -16.50 0.41 -14.39
C ILE A 206 -16.66 1.80 -13.77
N SER A 207 -17.50 2.65 -14.35
CA SER A 207 -17.80 4.00 -13.87
C SER A 207 -16.56 4.90 -13.68
N ALA A 208 -15.43 4.59 -14.32
CA ALA A 208 -14.24 5.45 -14.33
C ALA A 208 -14.33 6.48 -15.47
N PRO A 209 -13.88 7.74 -15.29
CA PRO A 209 -13.84 8.74 -16.34
C PRO A 209 -12.61 8.55 -17.27
N PHE A 210 -12.38 7.32 -17.72
CA PHE A 210 -11.20 6.95 -18.50
C PHE A 210 -11.40 7.17 -20.00
N TYR A 211 -10.50 7.93 -20.63
CA TYR A 211 -10.48 8.27 -22.06
C TYR A 211 -9.22 7.78 -22.78
N GLY A 212 -8.33 7.06 -22.07
CA GLY A 212 -7.02 6.68 -22.60
C GLY A 212 -7.10 5.78 -23.82
N ASP A 213 -6.14 5.96 -24.74
CA ASP A 213 -6.02 5.12 -25.93
C ASP A 213 -5.31 3.80 -25.59
N ILE A 214 -6.11 2.74 -25.53
CA ILE A 214 -5.66 1.36 -25.30
C ILE A 214 -5.92 0.49 -26.54
N SER A 215 -6.02 1.09 -27.72
CA SER A 215 -6.28 0.38 -28.98
C SER A 215 -5.20 -0.62 -29.36
N ASN A 216 -3.96 -0.37 -28.94
CA ASN A 216 -2.78 -1.20 -29.22
C ASN A 216 -2.57 -2.35 -28.24
N TRP A 217 -3.39 -2.47 -27.19
CA TRP A 217 -3.24 -3.55 -26.21
C TRP A 217 -3.41 -4.93 -26.85
N ASN A 218 -2.47 -5.82 -26.55
CA ASN A 218 -2.58 -7.23 -26.88
C ASN A 218 -3.33 -7.96 -25.75
N VAL A 219 -4.59 -8.33 -25.97
CA VAL A 219 -5.43 -9.07 -25.00
C VAL A 219 -5.60 -10.55 -25.36
N SER A 220 -4.61 -11.16 -26.00
CA SER A 220 -4.71 -12.55 -26.50
C SER A 220 -4.99 -13.58 -25.40
N SER A 221 -4.42 -13.39 -24.21
CA SER A 221 -4.60 -14.30 -23.06
C SER A 221 -5.86 -14.04 -22.22
N GLU A 222 -6.61 -12.99 -22.55
CA GLU A 222 -7.75 -12.53 -21.75
C GLU A 222 -8.94 -13.48 -21.83
N THR A 223 -9.52 -13.80 -20.67
CA THR A 223 -10.64 -14.76 -20.53
C THR A 223 -11.95 -14.13 -20.09
N ASN A 224 -11.95 -12.97 -19.44
CA ASN A 224 -13.16 -12.32 -18.95
C ASN A 224 -13.03 -10.78 -18.93
N MET A 225 -13.70 -10.11 -19.87
CA MET A 225 -13.80 -8.64 -19.95
C MET A 225 -15.21 -8.13 -19.64
N GLU A 226 -16.04 -8.91 -18.94
CA GLU A 226 -17.40 -8.48 -18.60
C GLU A 226 -17.40 -7.12 -17.92
N ASN A 227 -18.28 -6.23 -18.39
CA ASN A 227 -18.47 -4.88 -17.85
C ASN A 227 -17.21 -4.01 -17.81
N MET A 228 -16.12 -4.34 -18.54
CA MET A 228 -14.84 -3.61 -18.47
C MET A 228 -15.02 -2.09 -18.62
N PHE A 229 -15.91 -1.67 -19.52
CA PHE A 229 -16.22 -0.26 -19.78
C PHE A 229 -17.64 0.15 -19.34
N TYR A 230 -18.33 -0.60 -18.48
CA TYR A 230 -19.69 -0.21 -18.07
C TYR A 230 -19.69 1.17 -17.40
N ASN A 231 -20.50 2.10 -17.92
CA ASN A 231 -20.56 3.50 -17.47
C ASN A 231 -19.21 4.28 -17.57
N CYS A 232 -18.28 3.83 -18.42
CA CYS A 232 -17.03 4.51 -18.76
C CYS A 232 -17.16 5.22 -20.13
N PRO A 233 -16.48 6.35 -20.40
CA PRO A 233 -16.50 7.01 -21.70
C PRO A 233 -16.22 6.08 -22.90
N LEU A 234 -15.33 5.09 -22.73
CA LEU A 234 -15.02 4.10 -23.76
C LEU A 234 -16.19 3.16 -24.09
N CYS A 235 -17.27 3.10 -23.31
CA CYS A 235 -18.45 2.29 -23.62
C CYS A 235 -19.11 2.69 -24.96
N LYS A 236 -18.96 3.96 -25.35
CA LYS A 236 -19.52 4.50 -26.60
C LYS A 236 -18.71 4.13 -27.83
N ASN A 237 -17.40 3.95 -27.66
CA ASN A 237 -16.49 3.58 -28.74
C ASN A 237 -15.34 2.72 -28.18
N PRO A 238 -15.62 1.45 -27.83
CA PRO A 238 -14.60 0.60 -27.24
C PRO A 238 -13.56 0.19 -28.30
N PRO A 239 -12.34 -0.17 -27.85
CA PRO A 239 -11.30 -0.70 -28.72
C PRO A 239 -11.77 -1.88 -29.58
N LYS A 240 -11.15 -2.05 -30.76
CA LYS A 240 -11.53 -3.13 -31.69
C LYS A 240 -11.45 -4.51 -31.04
N TRP A 241 -10.38 -4.79 -30.29
CA TRP A 241 -10.16 -6.07 -29.62
C TRP A 241 -11.26 -6.45 -28.61
N TYR A 242 -11.95 -5.46 -28.03
CA TYR A 242 -13.06 -5.69 -27.10
C TYR A 242 -14.28 -6.22 -27.83
N LYS A 243 -14.64 -5.55 -28.94
CA LYS A 243 -15.73 -5.95 -29.84
C LYS A 243 -15.47 -7.29 -30.51
N ASP A 244 -14.23 -7.54 -30.95
CA ASP A 244 -13.84 -8.80 -31.61
C ASP A 244 -13.99 -10.02 -30.69
N LYS A 245 -13.95 -9.83 -29.35
CA LYS A 245 -14.21 -10.87 -28.34
C LYS A 245 -15.69 -10.99 -27.93
N GLY A 246 -16.60 -10.18 -28.51
CA GLY A 246 -18.04 -10.31 -28.31
C GLY A 246 -18.64 -9.50 -27.16
N TYR A 247 -17.93 -8.46 -26.69
CA TYR A 247 -18.39 -7.55 -25.64
C TYR A 247 -18.84 -6.17 -26.17
#